data_AF-A0A521ZUD5-F1
#
_entry.id   AF-A0A521ZUD5-F1
#
_cell.length_a   1.000
_cell.length_b   1.000
_cell.length_c   1.000
_cell.angle_alpha   90.00
_cell.angle_beta   90.00
_cell.angle_gamma   90.00
#
_symmetry.space_group_name_H-M   'P 1'
#
loop_
_entity.id
_entity.type
_entity.pdbx_description
1 polymer ?
#
loop_
_entity_poly.entity_id
_entity_poly.type
_entity_poly.pdbx_seq_one_letter_code
_entity_poly.pdbx_strand_id
1 'polypeptide(L)'
;MFGSQNQQSVTIPTARVNNVDSPIHTMQEDLDMLAGKAPVGSPIMARAEMGASETPKTSPFSGDIEKIVSPVMPVEASLPQAPVQSVTPVAAPVNSVASPSPFAEDKTTVQAPIQAVNQAPQSAVNVRPNEPVVPVVRPQSVHKSTPNWTRVVTISVVVLLVIGLGSATYFFWMTRYSQPTEPVNPVVDTPAPVTPGPEPVTPVIEKKYSTDKPNYLTIPTKAEDVNGIKAALAGARAGVLADEATLPVEFIVTDENNNPVTFRNFTALMKMKFSSTLLNDFNDDFSLLLYIDEKAVGAKFGLMVKAKDEKKAANDVLREEKSLVDNLAPIFLDEPYVKNADPFKTSQYKSLPVRYKNVNDSGLSIDYAFMGKYWVVGTSKNTLRAILDKGPAESTVAVSDQKKKLADFKSTVTGLNVALVAECDKTTPNPGKVVWPASDDSGSITSAPVCAGGEISGGVATANVVRTGGECLASFDSTGVKFAGAGC
;
A
#
# COMPACT_ATOMS: atom_id res chain seq x y z
N MET A 1 24.63 35.11 49.65
CA MET A 1 25.28 35.64 48.44
C MET A 1 25.26 34.57 47.37
N PHE A 2 24.28 34.57 46.48
CA PHE A 2 24.34 33.83 45.22
C PHE A 2 23.77 34.75 44.14
N GLY A 3 24.63 35.13 43.19
CA GLY A 3 24.35 36.11 42.16
C GLY A 3 23.57 35.49 41.01
N SER A 4 22.41 36.11 40.72
CA SER A 4 21.63 35.87 39.52
C SER A 4 22.31 36.56 38.33
N GLN A 5 22.69 35.82 37.30
CA GLN A 5 23.12 36.40 36.03
C GLN A 5 21.92 36.59 35.10
N ASN A 6 21.62 37.87 34.84
CA ASN A 6 20.75 38.36 33.79
C ASN A 6 21.33 38.00 32.42
N GLN A 7 20.61 37.21 31.62
CA GLN A 7 20.83 37.14 30.18
C GLN A 7 19.90 38.16 29.50
N GLN A 8 20.48 39.20 28.94
CA GLN A 8 19.81 40.15 28.05
C GLN A 8 19.70 39.53 26.65
N SER A 9 18.47 39.38 26.15
CA SER A 9 18.19 38.98 24.78
C SER A 9 18.30 40.20 23.84
N VAL A 10 19.25 40.14 22.91
CA VAL A 10 19.40 41.10 21.82
C VAL A 10 18.36 40.78 20.75
N THR A 11 17.44 41.71 20.50
CA THR A 11 16.42 41.60 19.46
C THR A 11 16.94 42.27 18.19
N ILE A 12 17.12 41.50 17.11
CA ILE A 12 17.47 42.01 15.78
C ILE A 12 16.18 42.23 14.99
N PRO A 13 15.94 43.41 14.39
CA PRO A 13 14.73 43.67 13.62
C PRO A 13 14.81 43.01 12.23
N THR A 14 13.86 42.10 11.95
CA THR A 14 13.69 41.48 10.63
C THR A 14 12.87 42.40 9.72
N ALA A 15 13.46 42.84 8.61
CA ALA A 15 12.78 43.62 7.58
C ALA A 15 11.72 42.76 6.87
N ARG A 16 10.46 43.24 6.85
CA ARG A 16 9.37 42.67 6.04
C ARG A 16 9.56 43.05 4.58
N VAL A 17 9.83 42.05 3.74
CA VAL A 17 9.66 42.15 2.28
C VAL A 17 8.25 41.72 1.94
N ASN A 18 7.42 42.65 1.48
CA ASN A 18 6.08 42.35 0.96
C ASN A 18 6.24 41.70 -0.41
N ASN A 19 6.13 40.37 -0.46
CA ASN A 19 6.10 39.63 -1.72
C ASN A 19 4.68 39.76 -2.31
N VAL A 20 4.55 40.52 -3.39
CA VAL A 20 3.30 40.66 -4.13
C VAL A 20 3.17 39.41 -5.00
N ASP A 21 2.24 38.51 -4.64
CA ASP A 21 1.88 37.33 -5.42
C ASP A 21 1.42 37.77 -6.83
N SER A 22 2.34 37.71 -7.77
CA SER A 22 2.03 37.81 -9.19
C SER A 22 1.56 36.43 -9.65
N PRO A 23 0.38 36.30 -10.29
CA PRO A 23 -0.08 35.02 -10.79
C PRO A 23 0.95 34.44 -11.76
N ILE A 24 1.30 33.17 -11.58
CA ILE A 24 2.22 32.45 -12.47
C ILE A 24 1.49 32.26 -13.79
N HIS A 25 1.82 33.09 -14.78
CA HIS A 25 1.39 32.91 -16.15
C HIS A 25 2.09 31.69 -16.76
N THR A 26 1.35 30.84 -17.44
CA THR A 26 1.94 29.75 -18.21
C THR A 26 2.49 30.31 -19.53
N MET A 27 3.61 29.76 -20.03
CA MET A 27 4.14 30.17 -21.35
C MET A 27 3.10 30.06 -22.47
N GLN A 28 2.11 29.18 -22.31
CA GLN A 28 1.01 29.01 -23.26
C GLN A 28 0.05 30.21 -23.25
N GLU A 29 -0.27 30.77 -22.08
CA GLU A 29 -1.10 31.98 -21.95
C GLU A 29 -0.39 33.20 -22.52
N ASP A 30 0.92 33.32 -22.31
CA ASP A 30 1.73 34.40 -22.90
C ASP A 30 1.81 34.28 -24.44
N LEU A 31 1.94 33.04 -24.96
CA LEU A 31 1.93 32.76 -26.40
C LEU A 31 0.56 33.05 -27.03
N ASP A 32 -0.53 32.70 -26.36
CA ASP A 32 -1.88 32.97 -26.85
C ASP A 32 -2.22 34.47 -26.78
N MET A 33 -1.71 35.20 -25.77
CA MET A 33 -1.84 36.66 -25.66
C MET A 33 -1.04 37.39 -26.75
N LEU A 34 0.17 36.92 -27.07
CA LEU A 34 0.98 37.44 -28.18
C LEU A 34 0.41 37.10 -29.54
N ALA A 35 -0.33 35.98 -29.66
CA ALA A 35 -1.06 35.60 -30.87
C ALA A 35 -2.37 36.39 -31.08
N GLY A 36 -2.69 37.35 -30.21
CA GLY A 36 -3.90 38.18 -30.30
C GLY A 36 -5.19 37.40 -30.01
N LYS A 37 -5.11 36.21 -29.40
CA LYS A 37 -6.31 35.50 -28.95
C LYS A 37 -6.79 36.13 -27.66
N ALA A 38 -8.01 36.64 -27.67
CA ALA A 38 -8.67 37.08 -26.45
C ALA A 38 -8.79 35.89 -25.48
N PRO A 39 -8.56 36.08 -24.17
CA PRO A 39 -8.70 35.03 -23.18
C PRO A 39 -10.13 34.49 -23.21
N VAL A 40 -10.28 33.23 -23.63
CA VAL A 40 -11.57 32.56 -23.69
C VAL A 40 -12.01 32.27 -22.26
N GLY A 41 -12.92 33.09 -21.76
CA GLY A 41 -13.56 32.88 -20.47
C GLY A 41 -14.18 31.49 -20.39
N SER A 42 -13.84 30.77 -19.32
CA SER A 42 -14.38 29.46 -18.99
C SER A 42 -15.92 29.46 -19.06
N PRO A 43 -16.55 28.61 -19.89
CA PRO A 43 -17.99 28.45 -19.81
C PRO A 43 -18.35 27.45 -18.71
N ILE A 44 -19.23 27.92 -17.83
CA ILE A 44 -20.16 27.14 -17.02
C ILE A 44 -21.05 26.30 -17.96
N MET A 45 -21.17 24.99 -17.72
CA MET A 45 -22.35 24.13 -17.96
C MET A 45 -22.16 22.85 -17.12
N ALA A 46 -23.05 22.35 -16.25
CA ALA A 46 -24.51 22.21 -16.24
C ALA A 46 -25.07 21.27 -17.35
N ARG A 47 -25.21 19.99 -16.98
CA ARG A 47 -26.35 19.06 -17.17
C ARG A 47 -27.06 18.99 -18.55
N ALA A 48 -27.10 17.79 -19.13
CA ALA A 48 -28.31 17.18 -19.72
C ALA A 48 -28.12 15.68 -20.04
N GLU A 49 -29.23 14.95 -19.94
CA GLU A 49 -29.41 13.50 -20.12
C GLU A 49 -29.75 13.08 -21.58
N MET A 50 -29.82 11.74 -21.77
CA MET A 50 -30.60 10.95 -22.75
C MET A 50 -30.03 10.68 -24.17
N GLY A 51 -29.65 9.42 -24.39
CA GLY A 51 -30.52 8.44 -25.09
C GLY A 51 -30.15 7.98 -26.52
N ALA A 52 -29.86 6.68 -26.67
CA ALA A 52 -30.15 5.74 -27.78
C ALA A 52 -29.06 4.64 -27.81
N SER A 53 -29.33 3.39 -27.40
CA SER A 53 -29.97 2.30 -28.14
C SER A 53 -29.15 1.81 -29.35
N GLU A 54 -28.30 0.80 -29.14
CA GLU A 54 -27.95 -0.22 -30.14
C GLU A 54 -27.67 -1.57 -29.43
N THR A 55 -28.50 -2.57 -29.71
CA THR A 55 -28.21 -4.00 -29.53
C THR A 55 -27.15 -4.44 -30.54
N PRO A 56 -26.23 -5.37 -30.23
CA PRO A 56 -26.44 -6.73 -30.76
C PRO A 56 -25.76 -7.92 -30.03
N LYS A 57 -26.32 -9.11 -30.33
CA LYS A 57 -25.67 -10.43 -30.50
C LYS A 57 -25.31 -11.28 -29.26
N THR A 58 -26.25 -12.17 -28.99
CA THR A 58 -26.13 -13.57 -28.54
C THR A 58 -24.77 -14.25 -28.78
N SER A 59 -24.20 -14.81 -27.71
CA SER A 59 -23.05 -15.73 -27.72
C SER A 59 -23.53 -17.20 -27.74
N PRO A 60 -22.94 -18.11 -28.54
CA PRO A 60 -23.38 -19.49 -28.71
C PRO A 60 -22.53 -20.47 -27.87
N PHE A 61 -22.50 -20.33 -26.55
CA PHE A 61 -21.87 -21.32 -25.66
C PHE A 61 -22.87 -21.81 -24.62
N SER A 62 -23.77 -22.69 -25.06
CA SER A 62 -24.41 -23.69 -24.21
C SER A 62 -23.63 -24.99 -24.39
N GLY A 63 -22.74 -25.27 -23.45
CA GLY A 63 -22.16 -26.59 -23.25
C GLY A 63 -22.71 -27.16 -21.95
N ASP A 64 -23.40 -28.28 -22.07
CA ASP A 64 -23.93 -29.09 -20.99
C ASP A 64 -22.81 -29.47 -20.00
N ILE A 65 -22.96 -29.11 -18.73
CA ILE A 65 -22.11 -29.66 -17.66
C ILE A 65 -22.90 -30.78 -17.00
N GLU A 66 -22.37 -31.98 -17.20
CA GLU A 66 -22.82 -33.21 -16.59
C GLU A 66 -22.83 -33.13 -15.06
N LYS A 67 -23.85 -33.80 -14.53
CA LYS A 67 -24.19 -34.00 -13.14
C LYS A 67 -23.09 -34.82 -12.45
N ILE A 68 -22.15 -34.15 -11.78
CA ILE A 68 -21.18 -34.84 -10.90
C ILE A 68 -21.90 -35.27 -9.63
N VAL A 69 -22.01 -36.59 -9.47
CA VAL A 69 -22.48 -37.30 -8.28
C VAL A 69 -21.43 -37.17 -7.18
N SER A 70 -21.81 -36.56 -6.05
CA SER A 70 -20.97 -36.52 -4.85
C SER A 70 -20.75 -37.93 -4.28
N PRO A 71 -19.51 -38.37 -4.01
CA PRO A 71 -19.29 -39.58 -3.24
C PRO A 71 -19.62 -39.34 -1.75
N VAL A 72 -20.37 -40.29 -1.20
CA VAL A 72 -20.70 -40.44 0.23
C VAL A 72 -19.39 -40.57 1.03
N MET A 73 -19.20 -39.70 2.02
CA MET A 73 -18.11 -39.85 3.00
C MET A 73 -18.41 -40.96 4.00
N PRO A 74 -17.40 -41.74 4.45
CA PRO A 74 -17.56 -42.71 5.52
C PRO A 74 -17.75 -42.00 6.88
N VAL A 75 -18.64 -42.57 7.69
CA VAL A 75 -18.86 -42.22 9.09
C VAL A 75 -17.58 -42.45 9.89
N GLU A 76 -17.01 -41.37 10.44
CA GLU A 76 -15.85 -41.43 11.32
C GLU A 76 -16.28 -41.81 12.74
N ALA A 77 -15.64 -42.86 13.26
CA ALA A 77 -15.91 -43.45 14.56
C ALA A 77 -15.40 -42.55 15.69
N SER A 78 -16.29 -42.26 16.64
CA SER A 78 -16.00 -41.56 17.89
C SER A 78 -15.04 -42.35 18.78
N LEU A 79 -13.90 -41.76 19.14
CA LEU A 79 -12.99 -42.25 20.19
C LEU A 79 -13.42 -41.76 21.59
N PRO A 80 -13.07 -42.49 22.66
CA PRO A 80 -13.65 -42.35 23.98
C PRO A 80 -13.07 -41.16 24.78
N GLN A 81 -13.96 -40.47 25.49
CA GLN A 81 -13.63 -39.40 26.45
C GLN A 81 -12.96 -39.97 27.69
N ALA A 82 -11.84 -39.36 28.09
CA ALA A 82 -11.17 -39.60 29.36
C ALA A 82 -11.91 -38.90 30.54
N PRO A 83 -11.82 -39.45 31.76
CA PRO A 83 -12.62 -38.98 32.90
C PRO A 83 -12.14 -37.65 33.46
N VAL A 84 -13.10 -36.72 33.64
CA VAL A 84 -12.94 -35.44 34.33
C VAL A 84 -12.82 -35.70 35.83
N GLN A 85 -11.74 -35.21 36.44
CA GLN A 85 -11.58 -35.17 37.89
C GLN A 85 -12.33 -33.98 38.48
N SER A 86 -13.19 -34.29 39.44
CA SER A 86 -13.98 -33.37 40.25
C SER A 86 -13.09 -32.62 41.24
N VAL A 87 -13.10 -31.29 41.20
CA VAL A 87 -12.64 -30.45 42.31
C VAL A 87 -13.81 -29.68 42.91
N THR A 88 -13.89 -29.79 44.23
CA THR A 88 -14.92 -29.36 45.16
C THR A 88 -14.99 -27.83 45.29
N PRO A 89 -16.18 -27.24 45.48
CA PRO A 89 -16.32 -25.80 45.76
C PRO A 89 -16.15 -25.50 47.25
N VAL A 90 -15.30 -24.53 47.58
CA VAL A 90 -15.22 -23.92 48.92
C VAL A 90 -16.06 -22.65 48.93
N ALA A 91 -17.00 -22.61 49.88
CA ALA A 91 -17.89 -21.50 50.17
C ALA A 91 -17.21 -20.43 51.05
N ALA A 92 -17.52 -19.16 50.80
CA ALA A 92 -17.44 -18.05 51.77
C ALA A 92 -18.23 -16.82 51.24
N PRO A 93 -18.68 -15.89 52.10
CA PRO A 93 -20.06 -15.46 52.07
C PRO A 93 -20.34 -14.04 51.56
N VAL A 94 -21.62 -13.88 51.23
CA VAL A 94 -22.44 -12.69 51.08
C VAL A 94 -22.10 -11.59 52.08
N ASN A 95 -21.93 -10.35 51.60
CA ASN A 95 -22.51 -9.20 52.27
C ASN A 95 -22.98 -8.11 51.29
N SER A 96 -24.21 -7.72 51.51
CA SER A 96 -25.09 -6.84 50.75
C SER A 96 -24.94 -5.41 51.24
N VAL A 97 -24.81 -4.41 50.34
CA VAL A 97 -25.23 -3.02 50.63
C VAL A 97 -25.73 -2.33 49.35
N ALA A 98 -27.06 -2.24 49.26
CA ALA A 98 -27.89 -1.11 48.86
C ALA A 98 -27.44 -0.12 47.77
N SER A 99 -28.24 -0.08 46.70
CA SER A 99 -28.60 1.12 45.94
C SER A 99 -29.32 2.14 46.86
N PRO A 100 -29.21 3.45 46.61
CA PRO A 100 -30.26 4.07 45.79
C PRO A 100 -29.77 5.17 44.84
N SER A 101 -30.46 5.27 43.70
CA SER A 101 -30.61 6.50 42.95
C SER A 101 -31.56 7.45 43.70
N PRO A 102 -31.37 8.78 43.61
CA PRO A 102 -32.53 9.58 43.23
C PRO A 102 -32.24 10.78 42.33
N PHE A 103 -33.25 11.07 41.51
CA PHE A 103 -33.58 12.34 40.88
C PHE A 103 -33.49 13.56 41.82
N ALA A 104 -33.02 14.69 41.27
CA ALA A 104 -33.54 16.05 41.49
C ALA A 104 -32.99 16.93 40.34
N GLU A 105 -33.81 17.29 39.34
CA GLU A 105 -34.49 18.59 39.24
C GLU A 105 -33.55 19.80 39.33
N ASP A 106 -33.32 20.48 38.20
CA ASP A 106 -33.61 21.91 38.17
C ASP A 106 -34.10 22.38 36.79
N LYS A 107 -35.12 23.24 36.85
CA LYS A 107 -35.91 23.85 35.79
C LYS A 107 -35.35 25.23 35.48
N THR A 108 -35.18 25.59 34.21
CA THR A 108 -35.45 26.97 33.73
C THR A 108 -35.74 26.91 32.22
N THR A 109 -36.97 26.62 31.81
CA THR A 109 -38.00 27.58 31.35
C THR A 109 -37.48 28.96 30.94
N VAL A 110 -37.31 29.19 29.63
CA VAL A 110 -37.75 30.44 28.98
C VAL A 110 -38.47 30.06 27.68
N GLN A 111 -39.67 30.61 27.53
CA GLN A 111 -40.73 30.23 26.60
C GLN A 111 -41.02 31.42 25.66
N ALA A 112 -41.13 31.13 24.36
CA ALA A 112 -41.95 31.79 23.32
C ALA A 112 -41.62 33.24 22.86
N PRO A 113 -42.06 33.71 21.66
CA PRO A 113 -43.08 33.13 20.76
C PRO A 113 -42.72 33.00 19.25
N ILE A 114 -43.20 31.89 18.69
CA ILE A 114 -44.09 31.77 17.51
C ILE A 114 -44.21 33.02 16.60
N GLN A 115 -43.75 32.90 15.35
CA GLN A 115 -44.49 33.42 14.20
C GLN A 115 -44.63 32.33 13.14
N ALA A 116 -45.87 31.84 13.03
CA ALA A 116 -46.37 31.08 11.91
C ALA A 116 -46.86 32.07 10.84
N VAL A 117 -46.32 31.99 9.62
CA VAL A 117 -46.95 32.59 8.45
C VAL A 117 -47.39 31.46 7.52
N ASN A 118 -48.69 31.19 7.61
CA ASN A 118 -49.50 30.60 6.55
C ASN A 118 -49.34 31.43 5.28
N GLN A 119 -48.87 30.84 4.17
CA GLN A 119 -49.36 31.19 2.84
C GLN A 119 -49.38 29.94 1.94
N ALA A 120 -50.59 29.56 1.56
CA ALA A 120 -50.90 28.79 0.36
C ALA A 120 -51.86 29.68 -0.49
N PRO A 121 -52.34 29.20 -1.65
CA PRO A 121 -51.69 29.23 -2.94
C PRO A 121 -52.45 30.14 -3.92
N GLN A 122 -51.80 30.77 -4.88
CA GLN A 122 -52.44 31.24 -6.12
C GLN A 122 -51.43 31.88 -7.08
N SER A 123 -51.22 31.26 -8.23
CA SER A 123 -51.43 31.90 -9.54
C SER A 123 -51.24 30.88 -10.64
N ALA A 124 -52.36 30.55 -11.28
CA ALA A 124 -52.39 29.92 -12.58
C ALA A 124 -51.73 30.87 -13.60
N VAL A 125 -50.66 30.42 -14.27
CA VAL A 125 -50.17 31.06 -15.48
C VAL A 125 -50.42 30.14 -16.67
N ASN A 126 -51.48 30.54 -17.34
CA ASN A 126 -51.92 30.30 -18.71
C ASN A 126 -50.87 29.69 -19.67
N VAL A 127 -51.28 28.56 -20.25
CA VAL A 127 -50.69 27.89 -21.42
C VAL A 127 -50.80 28.80 -22.64
N ARG A 128 -49.68 29.09 -23.31
CA ARG A 128 -49.68 29.52 -24.73
C ARG A 128 -48.90 28.48 -25.55
N PRO A 129 -49.55 27.81 -26.52
CA PRO A 129 -48.86 26.99 -27.52
C PRO A 129 -48.11 27.93 -28.47
N ASN A 130 -46.78 27.90 -28.45
CA ASN A 130 -46.00 28.58 -29.48
C ASN A 130 -45.91 27.69 -30.72
N GLU A 131 -46.44 28.27 -31.79
CA GLU A 131 -46.46 27.86 -33.18
C GLU A 131 -45.05 27.55 -33.73
N PRO A 132 -44.87 26.49 -34.53
CA PRO A 132 -43.58 26.19 -35.16
C PRO A 132 -43.34 27.16 -36.33
N VAL A 133 -42.49 28.16 -36.12
CA VAL A 133 -41.96 29.01 -37.19
C VAL A 133 -40.92 28.22 -37.97
N VAL A 134 -41.30 27.82 -39.20
CA VAL A 134 -40.41 27.20 -40.19
C VAL A 134 -39.40 28.24 -40.67
N PRO A 135 -38.08 28.06 -40.44
CA PRO A 135 -37.08 28.94 -41.02
C PRO A 135 -36.94 28.63 -42.52
N VAL A 136 -37.32 29.59 -43.35
CA VAL A 136 -37.04 29.61 -44.80
C VAL A 136 -35.53 29.69 -45.00
N VAL A 137 -34.93 28.57 -45.36
CA VAL A 137 -33.52 28.45 -45.74
C VAL A 137 -33.33 29.10 -47.11
N ARG A 138 -32.68 30.27 -47.14
CA ARG A 138 -32.18 30.86 -48.39
C ARG A 138 -30.85 30.20 -48.75
N PRO A 139 -30.66 29.75 -50.01
CA PRO A 139 -29.40 29.15 -50.45
C PRO A 139 -28.30 30.22 -50.46
N GLN A 140 -27.33 30.09 -49.55
CA GLN A 140 -26.10 30.86 -49.61
C GLN A 140 -25.20 30.27 -50.70
N SER A 141 -24.81 31.12 -51.66
CA SER A 141 -23.90 30.81 -52.74
C SER A 141 -22.51 30.47 -52.18
N VAL A 142 -22.07 29.24 -52.39
CA VAL A 142 -20.75 28.74 -52.02
C VAL A 142 -19.69 29.42 -52.91
N HIS A 143 -19.07 30.47 -52.39
CA HIS A 143 -17.87 31.02 -53.00
C HIS A 143 -16.69 30.07 -52.70
N LYS A 144 -16.24 29.33 -53.72
CA LYS A 144 -15.00 28.56 -53.67
C LYS A 144 -13.81 29.51 -53.50
N SER A 145 -13.41 29.71 -52.25
CA SER A 145 -12.15 30.36 -51.90
C SER A 145 -11.00 29.42 -52.27
N THR A 146 -10.29 29.71 -53.36
CA THR A 146 -9.05 29.02 -53.72
C THR A 146 -8.01 29.27 -52.62
N PRO A 147 -7.51 28.23 -51.93
CA PRO A 147 -6.56 28.41 -50.84
C PRO A 147 -5.23 28.93 -51.39
N ASN A 148 -4.76 30.05 -50.83
CA ASN A 148 -3.48 30.68 -51.16
C ASN A 148 -2.31 29.85 -50.60
N TRP A 149 -2.04 28.68 -51.20
CA TRP A 149 -0.99 27.74 -50.83
C TRP A 149 0.38 28.41 -50.66
N THR A 150 0.67 29.43 -51.48
CA THR A 150 1.91 30.22 -51.44
C THR A 150 2.16 30.85 -50.08
N ARG A 151 1.12 31.27 -49.35
CA ARG A 151 1.27 31.82 -47.99
C ARG A 151 1.63 30.73 -46.98
N VAL A 152 1.05 29.54 -47.10
CA VAL A 152 1.32 28.41 -46.20
C VAL A 152 2.77 27.93 -46.34
N VAL A 153 3.27 27.81 -47.57
CA VAL A 153 4.67 27.41 -47.83
C VAL A 153 5.64 28.47 -47.29
N THR A 154 5.34 29.75 -47.50
CA THR A 154 6.21 30.84 -47.02
C THR A 154 6.30 30.85 -45.49
N ILE A 155 5.17 30.68 -44.78
CA ILE A 155 5.14 30.62 -43.32
C ILE A 155 5.94 29.41 -42.80
N SER A 156 5.79 28.25 -43.46
CA SER A 156 6.47 27.02 -43.04
C SER A 156 8.00 27.12 -43.16
N VAL A 157 8.51 27.76 -44.22
CA VAL A 157 9.96 28.01 -44.39
C VAL A 157 10.49 28.96 -43.33
N VAL A 158 9.76 30.04 -43.00
CA VAL A 158 10.19 30.98 -41.96
C VAL A 158 10.25 30.31 -40.58
N VAL A 159 9.26 29.49 -40.24
CA VAL A 159 9.23 28.76 -38.96
C VAL A 159 10.41 27.80 -38.84
N LEU A 160 10.73 27.05 -39.91
CA LEU A 160 11.88 26.15 -39.92
C LEU A 160 13.21 26.91 -39.75
N LEU A 161 13.33 28.10 -40.33
CA LEU A 161 14.53 28.94 -40.21
C LEU A 161 14.71 29.46 -38.77
N VAL A 162 13.61 29.86 -38.11
CA VAL A 162 13.64 30.29 -36.70
C VAL A 162 14.00 29.14 -35.77
N ILE A 163 13.48 27.93 -36.00
CA ILE A 163 13.83 26.74 -35.21
C ILE A 163 15.31 26.37 -35.41
N GLY A 164 15.81 26.43 -36.65
CA GLY A 164 17.22 26.16 -36.96
C GLY A 164 18.18 27.16 -36.29
N LEU A 165 17.85 28.45 -36.33
CA LEU A 165 18.65 29.48 -35.64
C LEU A 165 18.58 29.34 -34.12
N GLY A 166 17.38 29.10 -33.57
CA GLY A 166 17.18 28.91 -32.12
C GLY A 166 17.98 27.71 -31.59
N SER A 167 17.89 26.57 -32.27
CA SER A 167 18.64 25.36 -31.88
C SER A 167 20.15 25.54 -31.99
N ALA A 168 20.67 26.22 -33.02
CA ALA A 168 22.09 26.54 -33.13
C ALA A 168 22.58 27.47 -32.01
N THR A 169 21.82 28.51 -31.66
CA THR A 169 22.18 29.41 -30.55
C THR A 169 22.17 28.71 -29.19
N TYR A 170 21.18 27.83 -28.95
CA TYR A 170 21.12 27.02 -27.74
C TYR A 170 22.33 26.09 -27.61
N PHE A 171 22.71 25.40 -28.69
CA PHE A 171 23.88 24.51 -28.69
C PHE A 171 25.20 25.26 -28.48
N PHE A 172 25.35 26.45 -29.06
CA PHE A 172 26.51 27.31 -28.85
C PHE A 172 26.62 27.80 -27.40
N TRP A 173 25.49 28.11 -26.76
CA TRP A 173 25.48 28.54 -25.37
C TRP A 173 25.81 27.39 -24.41
N MET A 174 25.23 26.20 -24.63
CA MET A 174 25.48 25.03 -23.79
C MET A 174 26.94 24.57 -23.82
N THR A 175 27.60 24.64 -24.98
CA THR A 175 29.00 24.21 -25.13
C THR A 175 30.02 25.18 -24.55
N ARG A 176 29.65 26.46 -24.33
CA ARG A 176 30.53 27.47 -23.72
C ARG A 176 30.50 27.50 -22.19
N TYR A 177 29.54 26.84 -21.55
CA TYR A 177 29.44 26.76 -20.08
C TYR A 177 30.25 25.63 -19.44
N SER A 178 30.99 24.83 -20.23
CA SER A 178 31.84 23.77 -19.67
C SER A 178 33.23 24.28 -19.30
N GLN A 179 33.48 24.18 -17.99
CA GLN A 179 34.75 24.28 -17.25
C GLN A 179 35.14 25.67 -16.73
N PRO A 180 34.79 25.97 -15.46
CA PRO A 180 35.61 26.83 -14.62
C PRO A 180 37.05 26.29 -14.68
N THR A 181 37.96 27.10 -15.21
CA THR A 181 39.39 26.82 -15.13
C THR A 181 39.75 26.82 -13.66
N GLU A 182 40.12 25.66 -13.11
CA GLU A 182 40.68 25.60 -11.76
C GLU A 182 41.86 26.59 -11.70
N PRO A 183 41.90 27.51 -10.72
CA PRO A 183 43.03 28.39 -10.55
C PRO A 183 44.27 27.53 -10.26
N VAL A 184 45.24 27.61 -11.15
CA VAL A 184 46.59 27.07 -10.92
C VAL A 184 47.17 27.84 -9.74
N ASN A 185 47.14 27.23 -8.55
CA ASN A 185 47.83 27.75 -7.39
C ASN A 185 49.32 27.87 -7.71
N PRO A 186 49.97 29.01 -7.39
CA PRO A 186 51.41 29.13 -7.55
C PRO A 186 52.11 28.04 -6.74
N VAL A 187 53.06 27.35 -7.38
CA VAL A 187 53.98 26.41 -6.73
C VAL A 187 54.76 27.19 -5.69
N VAL A 188 54.29 27.11 -4.44
CA VAL A 188 55.05 27.53 -3.27
C VAL A 188 56.00 26.39 -2.95
N ASP A 189 57.30 26.69 -2.89
CA ASP A 189 58.36 25.75 -2.53
C ASP A 189 57.96 24.93 -1.30
N THR A 190 57.71 23.64 -1.54
CA THR A 190 57.24 22.67 -0.57
C THR A 190 58.29 22.49 0.54
N PRO A 191 58.05 22.96 1.78
CA PRO A 191 58.81 22.47 2.93
C PRO A 191 58.56 20.96 3.05
N ALA A 192 59.58 20.24 3.53
CA ALA A 192 59.61 18.78 3.65
C ALA A 192 58.25 18.18 4.04
N PRO A 193 57.86 17.03 3.44
CA PRO A 193 56.56 16.41 3.65
C PRO A 193 56.35 16.15 5.13
N VAL A 194 55.54 17.00 5.76
CA VAL A 194 54.99 16.74 7.08
C VAL A 194 54.05 15.56 6.88
N THR A 195 54.45 14.41 7.41
CA THR A 195 53.60 13.21 7.48
C THR A 195 52.20 13.65 7.94
N PRO A 196 51.16 13.50 7.10
CA PRO A 196 49.80 13.87 7.48
C PRO A 196 49.49 13.18 8.80
N GLY A 197 49.25 13.97 9.85
CA GLY A 197 48.74 13.43 11.10
C GLY A 197 47.47 12.63 10.80
N PRO A 198 47.22 11.53 11.52
CA PRO A 198 46.04 10.71 11.26
C PRO A 198 44.81 11.61 11.23
N GLU A 199 44.15 11.69 10.07
CA GLU A 199 42.91 12.44 9.94
C GLU A 199 41.96 11.93 11.01
N PRO A 200 41.33 12.80 11.81
CA PRO A 200 40.40 12.37 12.83
C PRO A 200 39.27 11.60 12.13
N VAL A 201 39.27 10.29 12.32
CA VAL A 201 38.25 9.39 11.78
C VAL A 201 36.93 9.84 12.39
N THR A 202 36.13 10.57 11.61
CA THR A 202 34.80 10.97 12.05
C THR A 202 34.01 9.67 12.21
N PRO A 203 33.49 9.35 13.41
CA PRO A 203 32.77 8.10 13.61
C PRO A 203 31.60 8.06 12.64
N VAL A 204 31.60 7.07 11.75
CA VAL A 204 30.47 6.81 10.86
C VAL A 204 29.32 6.37 11.75
N ILE A 205 28.33 7.24 11.92
CA ILE A 205 27.12 6.91 12.67
C ILE A 205 26.37 5.87 11.84
N GLU A 206 26.37 4.63 12.29
CA GLU A 206 25.65 3.53 11.65
C GLU A 206 24.14 3.78 11.81
N LYS A 207 23.44 3.98 10.69
CA LYS A 207 21.99 4.20 10.68
C LYS A 207 21.26 2.89 10.96
N LYS A 208 20.28 2.92 11.87
CA LYS A 208 19.49 1.75 12.22
C LYS A 208 18.53 1.33 11.10
N TYR A 209 17.95 2.30 10.40
CA TYR A 209 16.94 2.07 9.37
C TYR A 209 17.45 2.42 7.98
N SER A 210 17.14 1.55 7.02
CA SER A 210 17.43 1.78 5.60
C SER A 210 16.34 2.64 4.96
N THR A 211 16.74 3.59 4.13
CA THR A 211 15.83 4.36 3.26
C THR A 211 15.64 3.70 1.89
N ASP A 212 16.62 2.90 1.47
CA ASP A 212 16.65 2.20 0.17
C ASP A 212 15.97 0.83 0.20
N LYS A 213 16.00 0.14 1.35
CA LYS A 213 15.40 -1.18 1.53
C LYS A 213 14.28 -1.14 2.58
N PRO A 214 13.23 -1.96 2.44
CA PRO A 214 12.23 -2.10 3.48
C PRO A 214 12.85 -2.61 4.79
N ASN A 215 12.37 -2.05 5.90
CA ASN A 215 12.70 -2.48 7.24
C ASN A 215 11.59 -3.39 7.76
N TYR A 216 11.88 -4.23 8.75
CA TYR A 216 10.85 -5.04 9.40
C TYR A 216 10.40 -4.39 10.71
N LEU A 217 9.09 -4.34 10.92
CA LEU A 217 8.49 -3.86 12.16
C LEU A 217 7.65 -4.98 12.79
N THR A 218 8.23 -5.64 13.78
CA THR A 218 7.53 -6.67 14.54
C THR A 218 6.52 -6.05 15.49
N ILE A 219 5.27 -6.51 15.42
CA ILE A 219 4.17 -6.11 16.31
C ILE A 219 3.59 -7.32 17.05
N PRO A 220 3.10 -7.14 18.29
CA PRO A 220 2.33 -8.19 18.94
C PRO A 220 1.01 -8.40 18.20
N THR A 221 0.66 -9.65 17.92
CA THR A 221 -0.56 -10.02 17.16
C THR A 221 -1.71 -10.46 18.05
N LYS A 222 -1.51 -10.48 19.38
CA LYS A 222 -2.59 -10.74 20.32
C LYS A 222 -3.59 -9.60 20.25
N ALA A 223 -4.84 -9.90 19.89
CA ALA A 223 -5.88 -8.93 19.55
C ALA A 223 -6.27 -7.93 20.67
N GLU A 224 -5.80 -8.17 21.89
CA GLU A 224 -6.03 -7.35 23.09
C GLU A 224 -4.89 -6.33 23.32
N ASP A 225 -3.75 -6.47 22.65
CA ASP A 225 -2.55 -5.67 22.92
C ASP A 225 -2.38 -4.48 21.97
N VAL A 226 -3.42 -3.64 21.87
CA VAL A 226 -3.35 -2.39 21.07
C VAL A 226 -2.23 -1.48 21.56
N ASN A 227 -1.97 -1.47 22.87
CA ASN A 227 -0.92 -0.68 23.48
C ASN A 227 0.48 -1.14 23.06
N GLY A 228 0.72 -2.45 22.99
CA GLY A 228 1.97 -3.01 22.48
C GLY A 228 2.22 -2.65 21.02
N ILE A 229 1.19 -2.66 20.18
CA ILE A 229 1.32 -2.20 18.78
C ILE A 229 1.65 -0.71 18.71
N LYS A 230 0.95 0.14 19.49
CA LYS A 230 1.27 1.57 19.59
C LYS A 230 2.68 1.81 20.07
N ALA A 231 3.16 1.05 21.06
CA ALA A 231 4.52 1.14 21.58
C ALA A 231 5.56 0.75 20.51
N ALA A 232 5.31 -0.30 19.74
CA ALA A 232 6.17 -0.69 18.61
C ALA A 232 6.25 0.41 17.54
N LEU A 233 5.10 1.00 17.18
CA LEU A 233 5.04 2.12 16.24
C LEU A 233 5.75 3.38 16.77
N ALA A 234 5.55 3.71 18.05
CA ALA A 234 6.23 4.82 18.69
C ALA A 234 7.76 4.61 18.75
N GLY A 235 8.21 3.37 19.00
CA GLY A 235 9.62 2.99 18.96
C GLY A 235 10.23 3.15 17.56
N ALA A 236 9.50 2.73 16.51
CA ALA A 236 9.93 2.93 15.12
C ALA A 236 10.03 4.44 14.79
N ARG A 237 9.03 5.23 15.19
CA ARG A 237 9.02 6.69 15.03
C ARG A 237 10.24 7.34 15.69
N ALA A 238 10.54 6.96 16.94
CA ALA A 238 11.67 7.50 17.69
C ALA A 238 13.02 7.12 17.05
N GLY A 239 13.18 5.89 16.58
CA GLY A 239 14.43 5.49 15.93
C GLY A 239 14.62 6.12 14.54
N VAL A 240 13.56 6.31 13.75
CA VAL A 240 13.66 7.05 12.47
C VAL A 240 14.08 8.50 12.71
N LEU A 241 13.59 9.12 13.78
CA LEU A 241 14.04 10.46 14.18
C LEU A 241 15.52 10.48 14.58
N ALA A 242 15.98 9.46 15.32
CA ALA A 242 17.38 9.36 15.73
C ALA A 242 18.35 9.14 14.54
N ASP A 243 17.90 8.49 13.46
CA ASP A 243 18.68 8.28 12.24
C ASP A 243 18.73 9.52 11.32
N GLU A 244 17.98 10.58 11.65
CA GLU A 244 17.84 11.81 10.84
C GLU A 244 17.54 11.50 9.36
N ALA A 245 16.63 10.55 9.13
CA ALA A 245 16.29 10.11 7.78
C ALA A 245 15.62 11.22 6.98
N THR A 246 16.25 11.63 5.88
CA THR A 246 15.75 12.67 4.96
C THR A 246 14.73 12.15 3.94
N LEU A 247 14.64 10.83 3.77
CA LEU A 247 13.71 10.14 2.88
C LEU A 247 12.72 9.28 3.67
N PRO A 248 11.53 8.97 3.13
CA PRO A 248 10.59 8.06 3.79
C PRO A 248 11.22 6.69 4.05
N VAL A 249 11.18 6.26 5.30
CA VAL A 249 11.61 4.93 5.74
C VAL A 249 10.44 3.97 5.63
N GLU A 250 10.60 2.90 4.86
CA GLU A 250 9.55 1.91 4.61
C GLU A 250 9.64 0.75 5.62
N PHE A 251 8.49 0.29 6.12
CA PHE A 251 8.34 -0.82 7.04
C PHE A 251 7.35 -1.86 6.52
N ILE A 252 7.79 -3.12 6.50
CA ILE A 252 6.95 -4.31 6.40
C ILE A 252 6.58 -4.71 7.82
N VAL A 253 5.29 -4.67 8.12
CA VAL A 253 4.79 -5.06 9.45
C VAL A 253 4.78 -6.58 9.56
N THR A 254 5.41 -7.13 10.60
CA THR A 254 5.52 -8.58 10.84
C THR A 254 4.97 -8.97 12.21
N ASP A 255 4.58 -10.23 12.36
CA ASP A 255 4.24 -10.82 13.65
C ASP A 255 5.51 -11.26 14.42
N GLU A 256 5.32 -11.79 15.62
CA GLU A 256 6.38 -12.32 16.50
C GLU A 256 7.18 -13.48 15.86
N ASN A 257 6.64 -14.11 14.80
CA ASN A 257 7.27 -15.19 14.05
C ASN A 257 7.88 -14.70 12.72
N ASN A 258 8.02 -13.39 12.52
CA ASN A 258 8.50 -12.74 11.29
C ASN A 258 7.63 -13.00 10.04
N ASN A 259 6.36 -13.36 10.21
CA ASN A 259 5.43 -13.43 9.08
C ASN A 259 4.86 -12.04 8.78
N PRO A 260 4.80 -11.60 7.51
CA PRO A 260 4.14 -10.35 7.15
C PRO A 260 2.66 -10.34 7.56
N VAL A 261 2.26 -9.29 8.26
CA VAL A 261 0.86 -9.04 8.64
C VAL A 261 0.13 -8.50 7.41
N THR A 262 -1.08 -9.00 7.14
CA THR A 262 -1.90 -8.50 6.03
C THR A 262 -2.56 -7.18 6.38
N PHE A 263 -2.92 -6.38 5.36
CA PHE A 263 -3.60 -5.10 5.57
C PHE A 263 -4.88 -5.25 6.39
N ARG A 264 -5.72 -6.25 6.08
CA ARG A 264 -6.94 -6.54 6.86
C ARG A 264 -6.62 -6.83 8.32
N ASN A 265 -5.65 -7.70 8.58
CA ASN A 265 -5.27 -8.06 9.94
C ASN A 265 -4.71 -6.85 10.69
N PHE A 266 -3.87 -6.04 10.04
CA PHE A 266 -3.33 -4.81 10.61
C PHE A 266 -4.43 -3.82 10.99
N THR A 267 -5.40 -3.57 10.09
CA THR A 267 -6.54 -2.67 10.39
C THR A 267 -7.38 -3.20 11.55
N ALA A 268 -7.62 -4.51 11.63
CA ALA A 268 -8.37 -5.14 12.72
C ALA A 268 -7.63 -5.06 14.06
N LEU A 269 -6.32 -5.30 14.06
CA LEU A 269 -5.46 -5.18 15.25
C LEU A 269 -5.43 -3.75 15.78
N MET A 270 -5.33 -2.76 14.88
CA MET A 270 -5.35 -1.34 15.21
C MET A 270 -6.75 -0.78 15.48
N LYS A 271 -7.81 -1.61 15.42
CA LYS A 271 -9.22 -1.22 15.58
C LYS A 271 -9.67 -0.13 14.59
N MET A 272 -9.07 -0.09 13.40
CA MET A 272 -9.51 0.78 12.30
C MET A 272 -10.83 0.23 11.72
N LYS A 273 -11.80 1.11 11.44
CA LYS A 273 -13.18 0.72 11.10
C LYS A 273 -13.53 0.98 9.63
N PHE A 274 -12.78 0.39 8.70
CA PHE A 274 -13.11 0.42 7.27
C PHE A 274 -14.30 -0.49 6.95
N SER A 275 -15.09 -0.15 5.93
CA SER A 275 -16.14 -1.07 5.46
C SER A 275 -15.53 -2.33 4.84
N SER A 276 -16.27 -3.43 4.90
CA SER A 276 -15.89 -4.66 4.21
C SER A 276 -15.76 -4.46 2.70
N THR A 277 -16.56 -3.55 2.12
CA THR A 277 -16.52 -3.23 0.69
C THR A 277 -15.17 -2.61 0.32
N LEU A 278 -14.73 -1.60 1.09
CA LEU A 278 -13.45 -0.94 0.86
C LEU A 278 -12.28 -1.91 1.09
N LEU A 279 -12.30 -2.68 2.18
CA LEU A 279 -11.26 -3.68 2.43
C LEU A 279 -11.17 -4.70 1.30
N ASN A 280 -12.29 -5.12 0.71
CA ASN A 280 -12.33 -6.06 -0.41
C ASN A 280 -11.67 -5.54 -1.69
N ASP A 281 -11.57 -4.23 -1.87
CA ASP A 281 -10.96 -3.58 -3.03
C ASP A 281 -9.43 -3.51 -2.95
N PHE A 282 -8.86 -3.76 -1.79
CA PHE A 282 -7.42 -3.79 -1.57
C PHE A 282 -6.88 -5.21 -1.51
N ASN A 283 -5.61 -5.34 -1.92
CA ASN A 283 -4.80 -6.52 -1.65
C ASN A 283 -4.40 -6.57 -0.18
N ASP A 284 -3.87 -7.72 0.22
CA ASP A 284 -3.41 -7.95 1.59
C ASP A 284 -2.02 -7.35 1.85
N ASP A 285 -1.26 -7.03 0.80
CA ASP A 285 0.06 -6.40 0.93
C ASP A 285 -0.07 -4.89 1.14
N PHE A 286 0.64 -4.37 2.14
CA PHE A 286 0.75 -2.95 2.43
C PHE A 286 2.13 -2.61 2.99
N SER A 287 2.47 -1.33 2.92
CA SER A 287 3.66 -0.79 3.56
C SER A 287 3.28 0.35 4.49
N LEU A 288 3.93 0.40 5.64
CA LEU A 288 3.91 1.55 6.53
C LEU A 288 5.15 2.39 6.27
N LEU A 289 5.00 3.70 6.13
CA LEU A 289 6.12 4.61 5.89
C LEU A 289 6.21 5.63 7.02
N LEU A 290 7.43 6.05 7.35
CA LEU A 290 7.71 7.13 8.30
C LEU A 290 8.53 8.20 7.61
N TYR A 291 8.14 9.46 7.78
CA TYR A 291 8.85 10.61 7.24
C TYR A 291 8.97 11.70 8.30
N ILE A 292 10.15 12.29 8.45
CA ILE A 292 10.39 13.42 9.37
C ILE A 292 9.79 14.67 8.74
N ASP A 293 8.65 15.11 9.27
CA ASP A 293 8.02 16.35 8.85
C ASP A 293 8.55 17.51 9.71
N GLU A 294 9.53 18.23 9.16
CA GLU A 294 10.15 19.39 9.80
C GLU A 294 9.12 20.46 10.22
N LYS A 295 7.98 20.54 9.52
CA LYS A 295 6.93 21.54 9.82
C LYS A 295 5.92 21.08 10.87
N ALA A 296 5.69 19.77 10.97
CA ALA A 296 4.68 19.19 11.87
C ALA A 296 5.28 18.53 13.14
N VAL A 297 6.56 18.84 13.42
CA VAL A 297 7.38 18.34 14.53
C VAL A 297 7.39 16.81 14.64
N GLY A 298 8.47 16.23 14.15
CA GLY A 298 8.78 14.81 14.30
C GLY A 298 8.33 13.95 13.12
N ALA A 299 8.50 12.64 13.26
CA ALA A 299 8.17 11.69 12.21
C ALA A 299 6.67 11.38 12.17
N LYS A 300 6.09 11.40 10.98
CA LYS A 300 4.66 11.19 10.70
C LYS A 300 4.50 9.94 9.84
N PHE A 301 3.41 9.21 10.06
CA PHE A 301 3.13 7.96 9.36
C PHE A 301 2.51 8.21 7.98
N GLY A 302 2.82 7.32 7.07
CA GLY A 302 2.03 7.11 5.87
C GLY A 302 1.74 5.63 5.68
N LEU A 303 0.72 5.37 4.89
CA LEU A 303 0.24 4.03 4.58
C LEU A 303 0.15 3.93 3.05
N MET A 304 0.65 2.85 2.50
CA MET A 304 0.55 2.55 1.08
C MET A 304 -0.07 1.16 0.89
N VAL A 305 -1.21 1.10 0.19
CA VAL A 305 -1.96 -0.14 -0.02
C VAL A 305 -2.27 -0.30 -1.51
N LYS A 306 -2.06 -1.51 -2.03
CA LYS A 306 -2.32 -1.80 -3.45
C LYS A 306 -3.78 -2.17 -3.68
N ALA A 307 -4.48 -1.38 -4.48
CA ALA A 307 -5.82 -1.66 -4.98
C ALA A 307 -5.81 -2.81 -6.00
N LYS A 308 -6.89 -3.62 -5.98
CA LYS A 308 -7.21 -4.62 -7.00
C LYS A 308 -7.70 -3.92 -8.28
N ASP A 309 -8.65 -3.01 -8.10
CA ASP A 309 -9.19 -2.11 -9.12
C ASP A 309 -9.09 -0.67 -8.61
N GLU A 310 -8.27 0.14 -9.28
CA GLU A 310 -8.00 1.53 -8.90
C GLU A 310 -9.27 2.39 -8.90
N LYS A 311 -10.11 2.29 -9.93
CA LYS A 311 -11.30 3.14 -10.06
C LYS A 311 -12.35 2.78 -9.03
N LYS A 312 -12.55 1.47 -8.80
CA LYS A 312 -13.47 0.99 -7.77
C LYS A 312 -12.98 1.41 -6.39
N ALA A 313 -11.72 1.13 -6.05
CA ALA A 313 -11.14 1.50 -4.76
C ALA A 313 -11.21 3.02 -4.52
N ALA A 314 -10.90 3.85 -5.52
CA ALA A 314 -11.01 5.31 -5.39
C ALA A 314 -12.43 5.77 -5.09
N ASN A 315 -13.43 5.23 -5.79
CA ASN A 315 -14.84 5.51 -5.52
C ASN A 315 -15.27 5.04 -4.12
N ASP A 316 -14.72 3.93 -3.64
CA ASP A 316 -15.04 3.35 -2.34
C ASP A 316 -14.41 4.18 -1.20
N VAL A 317 -13.16 4.63 -1.36
CA VAL A 317 -12.51 5.58 -0.43
C VAL A 317 -13.30 6.90 -0.36
N LEU A 318 -13.74 7.44 -1.51
CA LEU A 318 -14.53 8.68 -1.55
C LEU A 318 -15.84 8.57 -0.74
N ARG A 319 -16.49 7.40 -0.74
CA ARG A 319 -17.70 7.18 0.08
C ARG A 319 -17.42 7.10 1.57
N GLU A 320 -16.20 6.73 1.96
CA GLU A 320 -15.76 6.64 3.36
C GLU A 320 -15.13 7.91 3.92
N GLU A 321 -14.94 8.98 3.12
CA GLU A 321 -14.31 10.23 3.58
C GLU A 321 -14.91 10.79 4.88
N LYS A 322 -16.22 10.58 5.12
CA LYS A 322 -16.90 11.04 6.35
C LYS A 322 -16.36 10.38 7.62
N SER A 323 -15.97 9.12 7.55
CA SER A 323 -15.41 8.34 8.66
C SER A 323 -13.90 8.13 8.56
N LEU A 324 -13.28 8.53 7.45
CA LEU A 324 -11.89 8.21 7.14
C LEU A 324 -10.90 8.71 8.21
N VAL A 325 -11.11 9.92 8.73
CA VAL A 325 -10.27 10.47 9.81
C VAL A 325 -10.36 9.62 11.08
N ASP A 326 -11.56 9.25 11.51
CA ASP A 326 -11.76 8.42 12.70
C ASP A 326 -11.22 7.00 12.48
N ASN A 327 -11.37 6.46 11.27
CA ASN A 327 -10.87 5.13 10.89
C ASN A 327 -9.35 5.06 10.90
N LEU A 328 -8.67 6.16 10.53
CA LEU A 328 -7.22 6.29 10.55
C LEU A 328 -6.67 6.86 11.86
N ALA A 329 -7.51 7.27 12.81
CA ALA A 329 -7.04 7.84 14.08
C ALA A 329 -5.96 7.01 14.80
N PRO A 330 -5.98 5.66 14.78
CA PRO A 330 -4.93 4.86 15.42
C PRO A 330 -3.51 5.10 14.89
N ILE A 331 -3.31 5.56 13.65
CA ILE A 331 -1.96 5.87 13.12
C ILE A 331 -1.43 7.24 13.55
N PHE A 332 -2.22 8.05 14.26
CA PHE A 332 -1.74 9.30 14.87
C PHE A 332 -0.96 9.09 16.18
N LEU A 333 -0.91 7.87 16.73
CA LEU A 333 -0.22 7.55 17.99
C LEU A 333 -0.54 8.51 19.14
N ASP A 334 -1.84 8.71 19.39
CA ASP A 334 -2.36 9.55 20.48
C ASP A 334 -2.05 11.05 20.33
N GLU A 335 -1.57 11.50 19.17
CA GLU A 335 -1.56 12.92 18.86
C GLU A 335 -3.00 13.46 18.87
N PRO A 336 -3.27 14.55 19.62
CA PRO A 336 -4.61 15.10 19.71
C PRO A 336 -5.03 15.65 18.35
N TYR A 337 -6.22 15.25 17.92
CA TYR A 337 -6.85 15.77 16.71
C TYR A 337 -8.25 16.30 17.04
N VAL A 338 -8.65 17.34 16.32
CA VAL A 338 -9.96 17.96 16.43
C VAL A 338 -10.82 17.41 15.31
N LYS A 339 -11.90 16.73 15.69
CA LYS A 339 -12.93 16.33 14.74
C LYS A 339 -13.71 17.57 14.31
N ASN A 340 -13.33 18.15 13.18
CA ASN A 340 -14.09 19.21 12.52
C ASN A 340 -15.07 18.61 11.50
N ALA A 341 -16.16 19.33 11.24
CA ALA A 341 -17.19 18.95 10.27
C ALA A 341 -16.79 19.26 8.83
N ASP A 342 -15.59 19.82 8.60
CA ASP A 342 -15.16 20.24 7.27
C ASP A 342 -15.07 19.04 6.33
N PRO A 343 -15.55 19.17 5.08
CA PRO A 343 -15.38 18.13 4.09
C PRO A 343 -13.91 18.02 3.67
N PHE A 344 -13.54 16.87 3.10
CA PHE A 344 -12.27 16.72 2.41
C PHE A 344 -12.19 17.71 1.24
N LYS A 345 -11.06 18.42 1.16
CA LYS A 345 -10.73 19.37 0.10
C LYS A 345 -9.91 18.67 -0.98
N THR A 346 -9.89 19.23 -2.18
CA THR A 346 -9.04 18.75 -3.28
C THR A 346 -7.88 19.72 -3.48
N SER A 347 -6.69 19.17 -3.69
CA SER A 347 -5.53 19.88 -4.23
C SER A 347 -4.86 19.02 -5.31
N GLN A 348 -3.76 19.50 -5.87
CA GLN A 348 -2.95 18.73 -6.82
C GLN A 348 -1.49 18.69 -6.39
N TYR A 349 -0.82 17.58 -6.68
CA TYR A 349 0.62 17.42 -6.50
C TYR A 349 1.20 16.63 -7.67
N LYS A 350 2.10 17.24 -8.46
CA LYS A 350 2.67 16.62 -9.68
C LYS A 350 1.59 16.00 -10.58
N SER A 351 0.51 16.74 -10.82
CA SER A 351 -0.67 16.31 -11.59
C SER A 351 -1.50 15.17 -10.97
N LEU A 352 -1.17 14.69 -9.77
CA LEU A 352 -1.99 13.76 -9.01
C LEU A 352 -3.03 14.52 -8.20
N PRO A 353 -4.32 14.15 -8.27
CA PRO A 353 -5.34 14.72 -7.38
C PRO A 353 -5.10 14.23 -5.95
N VAL A 354 -4.97 15.18 -5.03
CA VAL A 354 -4.79 14.92 -3.60
C VAL A 354 -6.06 15.34 -2.87
N ARG A 355 -6.62 14.42 -2.09
CA ARG A 355 -7.73 14.70 -1.17
C ARG A 355 -7.15 14.90 0.22
N TYR A 356 -7.52 15.98 0.89
CA TYR A 356 -6.95 16.29 2.20
C TYR A 356 -7.96 16.87 3.18
N LYS A 357 -7.72 16.61 4.46
CA LYS A 357 -8.47 17.19 5.58
C LYS A 357 -7.53 17.49 6.74
N ASN A 358 -7.43 18.76 7.11
CA ASN A 358 -6.69 19.17 8.31
C ASN A 358 -7.47 18.74 9.55
N VAL A 359 -6.78 18.14 10.51
CA VAL A 359 -7.39 17.65 11.74
C VAL A 359 -6.90 18.41 12.98
N ASN A 360 -5.84 19.21 12.86
CA ASN A 360 -5.47 20.21 13.86
C ASN A 360 -4.63 21.35 13.24
N ASP A 361 -4.27 22.35 14.06
CA ASP A 361 -3.44 23.47 13.65
C ASP A 361 -1.93 23.16 13.67
N SER A 362 -1.53 22.02 14.26
CA SER A 362 -0.11 21.62 14.39
C SER A 362 0.44 20.93 13.13
N GLY A 363 -0.25 21.06 11.99
CA GLY A 363 0.12 20.40 10.74
C GLY A 363 -0.29 18.93 10.64
N LEU A 364 -1.13 18.41 11.54
CA LEU A 364 -1.73 17.09 11.40
C LEU A 364 -2.89 17.15 10.41
N SER A 365 -2.84 16.29 9.41
CA SER A 365 -3.86 16.18 8.37
C SER A 365 -3.95 14.75 7.89
N ILE A 366 -5.09 14.37 7.33
CA ILE A 366 -5.16 13.18 6.48
C ILE A 366 -5.11 13.65 5.05
N ASP A 367 -4.01 13.35 4.37
CA ASP A 367 -3.86 13.58 2.95
C ASP A 367 -3.77 12.21 2.28
N TYR A 368 -4.48 12.03 1.17
CA TYR A 368 -4.33 10.83 0.36
C TYR A 368 -4.42 11.09 -1.13
N ALA A 369 -3.82 10.20 -1.91
CA ALA A 369 -3.88 10.19 -3.36
C ALA A 369 -3.86 8.75 -3.89
N PHE A 370 -4.28 8.59 -5.14
CA PHE A 370 -4.04 7.37 -5.90
C PHE A 370 -2.87 7.61 -6.87
N MET A 371 -1.87 6.74 -6.79
CA MET A 371 -0.72 6.72 -7.69
C MET A 371 -0.74 5.39 -8.46
N GLY A 372 -1.47 5.38 -9.57
CA GLY A 372 -1.88 4.15 -10.23
C GLY A 372 -2.68 3.27 -9.25
N LYS A 373 -2.31 1.99 -9.14
CA LYS A 373 -2.99 1.04 -8.25
C LYS A 373 -2.67 1.23 -6.76
N TYR A 374 -1.92 2.24 -6.35
CA TYR A 374 -1.57 2.44 -4.94
C TYR A 374 -2.41 3.55 -4.33
N TRP A 375 -3.17 3.22 -3.29
CA TRP A 375 -3.75 4.21 -2.39
C TRP A 375 -2.69 4.59 -1.36
N VAL A 376 -2.27 5.85 -1.40
CA VAL A 376 -1.23 6.39 -0.52
C VAL A 376 -1.89 7.41 0.42
N VAL A 377 -1.67 7.23 1.71
CA VAL A 377 -2.17 8.08 2.78
C VAL A 377 -0.98 8.62 3.58
N GLY A 378 -1.02 9.89 3.96
CA GLY A 378 -0.08 10.50 4.90
C GLY A 378 -0.83 11.18 6.05
N THR A 379 -0.26 11.12 7.26
CA THR A 379 -0.76 11.88 8.43
C THR A 379 -0.25 13.33 8.46
N SER A 380 0.40 13.77 7.39
CA SER A 380 0.62 15.18 7.09
C SER A 380 0.76 15.37 5.59
N LYS A 381 0.57 16.61 5.15
CA LYS A 381 0.81 17.03 3.76
C LYS A 381 2.21 16.70 3.27
N ASN A 382 3.25 16.91 4.08
CA ASN A 382 4.63 16.67 3.64
C ASN A 382 4.95 15.17 3.61
N THR A 383 4.39 14.38 4.53
CA THR A 383 4.54 12.92 4.50
C THR A 383 3.92 12.31 3.26
N LEU A 384 2.71 12.70 2.87
CA LEU A 384 2.12 12.21 1.62
C LEU A 384 3.04 12.55 0.43
N ARG A 385 3.47 13.82 0.33
CA ARG A 385 4.31 14.28 -0.79
C ARG A 385 5.64 13.55 -0.86
N ALA A 386 6.30 13.34 0.27
CA ALA A 386 7.55 12.60 0.33
C ALA A 386 7.38 11.15 -0.13
N ILE A 387 6.26 10.50 0.22
CA ILE A 387 5.95 9.13 -0.25
C ILE A 387 5.66 9.13 -1.76
N LEU A 388 4.89 10.10 -2.25
CA LEU A 388 4.62 10.23 -3.69
C LEU A 388 5.91 10.54 -4.49
N ASP A 389 6.85 11.28 -3.91
CA ASP A 389 8.15 11.59 -4.52
C ASP A 389 9.08 10.39 -4.54
N LYS A 390 9.06 9.58 -3.48
CA LYS A 390 9.76 8.29 -3.44
C LYS A 390 9.19 7.33 -4.50
N GLY A 391 7.90 7.44 -4.78
CA GLY A 391 7.18 6.53 -5.66
C GLY A 391 6.90 5.18 -4.99
N PRO A 392 6.21 4.27 -5.69
CA PRO A 392 6.07 2.91 -5.20
C PRO A 392 7.45 2.28 -5.30
N ALA A 393 8.10 2.05 -4.17
CA ALA A 393 9.34 1.32 -4.15
C ALA A 393 9.09 -0.05 -4.81
N GLU A 394 9.95 -0.45 -5.76
CA GLU A 394 9.89 -1.77 -6.41
C GLU A 394 9.86 -2.92 -5.39
N SER A 395 10.27 -2.64 -4.15
CA SER A 395 10.18 -3.53 -2.99
C SER A 395 8.79 -4.11 -2.73
N THR A 396 7.69 -3.37 -2.90
CA THR A 396 6.35 -3.93 -2.66
C THR A 396 5.95 -4.99 -3.68
N VAL A 397 6.43 -4.87 -4.92
CA VAL A 397 6.32 -5.93 -5.92
C VAL A 397 7.21 -7.10 -5.53
N ALA A 398 8.44 -6.79 -5.09
CA ALA A 398 9.43 -7.79 -4.71
C ALA A 398 9.01 -8.65 -3.51
N VAL A 399 8.27 -8.14 -2.51
CA VAL A 399 7.81 -8.96 -1.37
C VAL A 399 6.76 -9.98 -1.83
N SER A 400 5.83 -9.58 -2.71
CA SER A 400 4.86 -10.53 -3.28
C SER A 400 5.56 -11.61 -4.13
N ASP A 401 6.59 -11.22 -4.89
CA ASP A 401 7.41 -12.14 -5.67
C ASP A 401 8.32 -13.01 -4.79
N GLN A 402 8.84 -12.49 -3.68
CA GLN A 402 9.62 -13.25 -2.71
C GLN A 402 8.74 -14.23 -1.95
N LYS A 403 7.51 -13.85 -1.57
CA LYS A 403 6.54 -14.76 -0.95
C LYS A 403 6.15 -15.86 -1.91
N LYS A 404 5.94 -15.54 -3.20
CA LYS A 404 5.74 -16.54 -4.25
C LYS A 404 6.95 -17.45 -4.40
N LYS A 405 8.16 -16.90 -4.52
CA LYS A 405 9.41 -17.68 -4.59
C LYS A 405 9.63 -18.55 -3.34
N LEU A 406 9.28 -18.07 -2.15
CA LEU A 406 9.39 -18.83 -0.91
C LEU A 406 8.31 -19.91 -0.81
N ALA A 407 7.08 -19.65 -1.27
CA ALA A 407 6.03 -20.65 -1.37
C ALA A 407 6.40 -21.74 -2.39
N ASP A 408 6.90 -21.34 -3.56
CA ASP A 408 7.42 -22.23 -4.60
C ASP A 408 8.61 -23.04 -4.06
N PHE A 409 9.54 -22.40 -3.34
CA PHE A 409 10.66 -23.07 -2.69
C PHE A 409 10.19 -24.05 -1.60
N LYS A 410 9.28 -23.65 -0.72
CA LYS A 410 8.70 -24.55 0.31
C LYS A 410 8.00 -25.73 -0.34
N SER A 411 7.22 -25.52 -1.40
CA SER A 411 6.58 -26.62 -2.14
C SER A 411 7.61 -27.54 -2.79
N THR A 412 8.70 -26.98 -3.30
CA THR A 412 9.83 -27.73 -3.88
C THR A 412 10.58 -28.52 -2.81
N VAL A 413 10.82 -27.94 -1.63
CA VAL A 413 11.47 -28.59 -0.49
C VAL A 413 10.58 -29.66 0.14
N THR A 414 9.26 -29.45 0.21
CA THR A 414 8.31 -30.49 0.63
C THR A 414 8.29 -31.64 -0.40
N GLY A 415 8.43 -31.35 -1.69
CA GLY A 415 8.66 -32.38 -2.72
C GLY A 415 10.00 -33.11 -2.58
N LEU A 416 11.07 -32.39 -2.20
CA LEU A 416 12.41 -32.96 -2.00
C LEU A 416 12.54 -33.78 -0.72
N ASN A 417 11.81 -33.44 0.36
CA ASN A 417 11.75 -34.28 1.57
C ASN A 417 10.95 -35.57 1.37
N VAL A 418 10.13 -35.66 0.31
CA VAL A 418 9.49 -36.91 -0.14
C VAL A 418 10.38 -37.67 -1.12
N ALA A 419 11.30 -36.97 -1.80
CA ALA A 419 12.37 -37.55 -2.60
C ALA A 419 13.69 -37.58 -1.81
N LEU A 420 13.70 -38.21 -0.63
CA LEU A 420 14.96 -38.71 -0.07
C LEU A 420 15.40 -39.90 -0.95
N VAL A 421 15.98 -39.59 -2.10
CA VAL A 421 16.73 -40.56 -2.89
C VAL A 421 17.95 -40.89 -2.05
N ALA A 422 17.90 -42.03 -1.35
CA ALA A 422 19.10 -42.65 -0.81
C ALA A 422 19.94 -43.12 -2.01
N GLU A 423 20.83 -42.25 -2.51
CA GLU A 423 21.99 -42.70 -3.28
C GLU A 423 22.90 -43.44 -2.31
N CYS A 424 22.64 -44.74 -2.12
CA CYS A 424 23.64 -45.65 -1.59
C CYS A 424 24.79 -45.68 -2.60
N ASP A 425 25.87 -45.00 -2.27
CA ASP A 425 27.11 -44.99 -3.04
C ASP A 425 27.55 -46.43 -3.39
N LYS A 426 27.34 -46.78 -4.66
CA LYS A 426 27.98 -47.77 -5.56
C LYS A 426 28.61 -49.06 -5.01
N THR A 427 28.35 -49.45 -3.79
CA THR A 427 28.67 -50.77 -3.27
C THR A 427 27.35 -51.48 -3.04
N THR A 428 27.07 -52.44 -3.90
CA THR A 428 25.89 -53.32 -3.86
C THR A 428 25.56 -53.65 -2.40
N PRO A 429 24.43 -53.18 -1.85
CA PRO A 429 24.04 -53.56 -0.49
C PRO A 429 23.86 -55.07 -0.50
N ASN A 430 24.58 -55.78 0.38
CA ASN A 430 24.46 -57.23 0.51
C ASN A 430 23.04 -57.56 0.96
N PRO A 431 22.18 -58.12 0.10
CA PRO A 431 20.76 -58.32 0.40
C PRO A 431 20.50 -59.47 1.38
N GLY A 432 21.56 -60.16 1.85
CA GLY A 432 21.48 -61.35 2.70
C GLY A 432 20.83 -61.20 4.08
N LYS A 433 20.23 -60.04 4.40
CA LYS A 433 19.48 -59.82 5.65
C LYS A 433 18.01 -59.44 5.46
N VAL A 434 17.50 -59.39 4.23
CA VAL A 434 16.06 -59.21 3.99
C VAL A 434 15.45 -60.59 3.77
N VAL A 435 14.90 -61.18 4.84
CA VAL A 435 14.18 -62.46 4.76
C VAL A 435 12.73 -62.14 4.39
N TRP A 436 12.34 -62.47 3.17
CA TRP A 436 10.94 -62.45 2.75
C TRP A 436 10.26 -63.77 3.14
N PRO A 437 9.03 -63.75 3.68
CA PRO A 437 8.27 -64.98 3.91
C PRO A 437 7.94 -65.66 2.57
N ALA A 438 7.92 -66.99 2.56
CA ALA A 438 7.78 -67.81 1.36
C ALA A 438 6.33 -67.92 0.82
N SER A 439 5.40 -67.14 1.33
CA SER A 439 3.99 -67.16 0.95
C SER A 439 3.42 -65.74 1.01
N ASP A 440 2.28 -65.53 0.34
CA ASP A 440 1.61 -64.26 0.00
C ASP A 440 1.17 -63.37 1.18
N ASP A 441 1.79 -63.52 2.35
CA ASP A 441 1.51 -62.76 3.56
C ASP A 441 2.59 -61.70 3.83
N SER A 442 2.15 -60.56 4.34
CA SER A 442 2.95 -59.39 4.69
C SER A 442 4.26 -59.74 5.41
N GLY A 443 5.40 -59.24 4.92
CA GLY A 443 6.70 -59.30 5.60
C GLY A 443 7.02 -58.01 6.35
N SER A 444 7.80 -58.08 7.44
CA SER A 444 8.31 -56.91 8.16
C SER A 444 9.83 -56.82 8.09
N ILE A 445 10.38 -55.62 7.94
CA ILE A 445 11.82 -55.37 8.01
C ILE A 445 12.16 -55.11 9.48
N THR A 446 12.66 -56.13 10.17
CA THR A 446 12.96 -56.05 11.61
C THR A 446 14.33 -55.47 11.92
N SER A 447 15.20 -55.30 10.92
CA SER A 447 16.48 -54.60 11.07
C SER A 447 16.80 -53.79 9.82
N ALA A 448 16.93 -52.47 9.97
CA ALA A 448 17.30 -51.58 8.88
C ALA A 448 18.77 -51.85 8.48
N PRO A 449 19.08 -52.03 7.19
CA PRO A 449 20.46 -52.10 6.75
C PRO A 449 21.12 -50.74 6.99
N VAL A 450 22.22 -50.75 7.74
CA VAL A 450 22.99 -49.54 8.05
C VAL A 450 23.67 -49.07 6.76
N CYS A 451 23.24 -47.95 6.22
CA CYS A 451 23.96 -47.25 5.17
C CYS A 451 25.01 -46.36 5.83
N ALA A 452 26.25 -46.39 5.36
CA ALA A 452 27.31 -45.51 5.83
C ALA A 452 27.02 -44.07 5.36
N GLY A 453 26.10 -43.38 6.05
CA GLY A 453 25.72 -42.00 5.75
C GLY A 453 24.22 -41.69 5.74
N GLY A 454 23.32 -42.65 6.01
CA GLY A 454 21.88 -42.39 6.06
C GLY A 454 21.16 -43.29 7.08
N GLU A 455 20.37 -42.68 7.96
CA GLU A 455 19.45 -43.40 8.85
C GLU A 455 18.19 -43.79 8.07
N ILE A 456 17.99 -45.09 7.85
CA ILE A 456 16.67 -45.64 7.55
C ILE A 456 16.01 -45.88 8.92
N SER A 457 15.05 -45.04 9.30
CA SER A 457 14.24 -45.29 10.50
C SER A 457 13.36 -46.52 10.28
N GLY A 458 13.48 -47.52 11.17
CA GLY A 458 12.72 -48.76 11.07
C GLY A 458 11.21 -48.53 11.19
N GLY A 459 10.44 -49.21 10.34
CA GLY A 459 8.98 -49.20 10.35
C GLY A 459 8.41 -50.51 9.81
N VAL A 460 7.17 -50.84 10.22
CA VAL A 460 6.45 -52.01 9.71
C VAL A 460 5.97 -51.71 8.29
N ALA A 461 6.44 -52.47 7.32
CA ALA A 461 5.93 -52.44 5.96
C ALA A 461 4.82 -53.49 5.83
N THR A 462 3.77 -53.20 5.06
CA THR A 462 2.79 -54.22 4.67
C THR A 462 2.80 -54.30 3.15
N ALA A 463 3.50 -55.30 2.61
CA ALA A 463 3.54 -55.51 1.17
C ALA A 463 2.17 -56.03 0.69
N ASN A 464 1.56 -55.32 -0.26
CA ASN A 464 0.39 -55.81 -0.98
C ASN A 464 0.89 -56.38 -2.31
N VAL A 465 0.99 -57.70 -2.39
CA VAL A 465 1.64 -58.39 -3.51
C VAL A 465 0.77 -58.32 -4.75
N VAL A 466 1.01 -57.33 -5.62
CA VAL A 466 0.45 -57.32 -6.98
C VAL A 466 1.51 -57.86 -7.92
N ARG A 467 1.45 -59.16 -8.23
CA ARG A 467 2.30 -59.79 -9.24
C ARG A 467 1.94 -59.27 -10.63
N THR A 468 2.75 -58.36 -11.16
CA THR A 468 2.69 -57.98 -12.58
C THR A 468 4.09 -58.11 -13.16
N GLY A 469 4.33 -59.13 -14.00
CA GLY A 469 5.56 -59.23 -14.80
C GLY A 469 6.81 -59.80 -14.12
N GLY A 470 6.70 -60.47 -12.97
CA GLY A 470 7.86 -61.09 -12.29
C GLY A 470 8.63 -60.16 -11.35
N GLU A 471 8.07 -58.98 -11.06
CA GLU A 471 8.59 -58.05 -10.05
C GLU A 471 7.66 -58.06 -8.82
N CYS A 472 8.24 -58.13 -7.61
CA CYS A 472 7.50 -57.95 -6.36
C CYS A 472 7.54 -56.49 -5.94
N LEU A 473 6.38 -55.83 -5.91
CA LEU A 473 6.21 -54.46 -5.44
C LEU A 473 5.72 -54.48 -3.99
N ALA A 474 6.47 -53.85 -3.10
CA ALA A 474 6.00 -53.51 -1.76
C ALA A 474 5.76 -52.00 -1.69
N SER A 475 4.57 -51.60 -1.26
CA SER A 475 4.26 -50.22 -0.91
C SER A 475 4.41 -50.06 0.60
N PHE A 476 5.19 -49.08 1.03
CA PHE A 476 5.10 -48.60 2.40
C PHE A 476 3.96 -47.58 2.46
N ASP A 477 3.33 -47.41 3.63
CA ASP A 477 2.32 -46.35 3.83
C ASP A 477 2.90 -44.93 3.67
N SER A 478 4.22 -44.82 3.46
CA SER A 478 4.87 -43.71 2.79
C SER A 478 5.20 -44.07 1.33
N THR A 479 4.69 -43.28 0.41
CA THR A 479 4.91 -43.41 -1.03
C THR A 479 6.42 -43.32 -1.34
N GLY A 480 7.02 -44.34 -1.97
CA GLY A 480 8.24 -44.11 -2.75
C GLY A 480 9.41 -45.09 -2.72
N VAL A 481 9.30 -46.35 -2.27
CA VAL A 481 10.43 -47.30 -2.39
C VAL A 481 10.13 -48.41 -3.40
N LYS A 482 10.99 -48.57 -4.42
CA LYS A 482 10.96 -49.69 -5.38
C LYS A 482 12.24 -50.50 -5.24
N PHE A 483 12.11 -51.82 -5.11
CA PHE A 483 13.22 -52.76 -5.24
C PHE A 483 13.06 -53.55 -6.53
N ALA A 484 14.14 -53.70 -7.30
CA ALA A 484 14.19 -54.55 -8.47
C ALA A 484 15.25 -55.65 -8.23
N GLY A 485 14.83 -56.91 -8.27
CA GLY A 485 15.71 -58.06 -8.13
C GLY A 485 15.07 -59.29 -8.76
N ALA A 486 15.89 -60.14 -9.38
CA ALA A 486 15.41 -61.41 -9.91
C ALA A 486 15.30 -62.45 -8.78
N GLY A 487 14.14 -63.09 -8.64
CA GLY A 487 13.94 -64.23 -7.73
C GLY A 487 13.04 -63.99 -6.52
N CYS A 488 12.00 -63.15 -6.64
CA CYS A 488 10.91 -63.12 -5.66
C CYS A 488 9.81 -64.15 -5.96
#